data_AF-A0A7I7MSL4-F1
#
_entry.id   AF-A0A7I7MSL4-F1
#
_cell.length_a   1.000
_cell.length_b   1.000
_cell.length_c   1.000
_cell.angle_alpha   90.00
_cell.angle_beta   90.00
_cell.angle_gamma   90.00
#
_symmetry.space_group_name_H-M   'P 1'
#
loop_
_entity.id
_entity.type
_entity.pdbx_description
1 polymer ?
#
loop_
_entity_poly.entity_id
_entity_poly.type
_entity_poly.pdbx_seq_one_letter_code
_entity_poly.pdbx_strand_id
1 'polypeptide(L)'
;MTELETPDDPESIYLARLEDVGEHRPTFTGDIYRLGDGRMVMILQHPCALRHGVDLHPRLLVAPVRPDSLRSNWARAPFGTMPLPKLIDGQDHSADFINLELIDSPTLPTCERIAVLSQSGVNLLMQRWVYHSTRHAVPTHTYSDSTIGPFDEAD
;
A
#
# COMPACT_ATOMS: atom_id res chain seq x y z
N MET A 1 0.93 9.07 24.38
CA MET A 1 0.95 9.13 22.90
C MET A 1 0.21 7.92 22.42
N THR A 2 -0.69 8.05 21.45
CA THR A 2 -1.34 6.87 20.86
C THR A 2 -0.29 6.14 20.02
N GLU A 3 0.02 4.91 20.39
CA GLU A 3 0.90 4.05 19.60
C GLU A 3 0.11 3.51 18.42
N LEU A 4 0.72 3.54 17.23
CA LEU A 4 0.14 2.87 16.07
C LEU A 4 0.36 1.37 16.21
N GLU A 5 -0.59 0.60 15.72
CA GLU A 5 -0.48 -0.86 15.71
C GLU A 5 0.63 -1.28 14.75
N THR A 6 1.27 -2.39 15.09
CA THR A 6 2.38 -2.97 14.33
C THR A 6 2.06 -4.43 14.04
N PRO A 7 2.51 -4.98 12.90
CA PRO A 7 2.34 -6.40 12.64
C PRO A 7 3.17 -7.24 13.62
N ASP A 8 2.69 -8.44 13.95
CA ASP A 8 3.44 -9.40 14.79
C ASP A 8 4.69 -9.91 14.05
N ASP A 9 4.56 -10.16 12.75
CA ASP A 9 5.65 -10.44 11.82
C ASP A 9 5.68 -9.34 10.74
N PRO A 10 6.78 -8.59 10.58
CA PRO A 10 6.87 -7.53 9.58
C PRO A 10 6.51 -7.96 8.15
N GLU A 11 6.77 -9.22 7.76
CA GLU A 11 6.47 -9.72 6.42
C GLU A 11 5.01 -10.17 6.23
N SER A 12 4.25 -10.35 7.33
CA SER A 12 2.82 -10.73 7.27
C SER A 12 1.90 -9.68 6.65
N ILE A 13 2.43 -8.48 6.36
CA ILE A 13 1.69 -7.42 5.69
C ILE A 13 1.44 -7.72 4.21
N TYR A 14 2.15 -8.69 3.61
CA TYR A 14 1.99 -9.06 2.21
C TYR A 14 1.04 -10.24 2.08
N LEU A 15 0.16 -10.19 1.08
CA LEU A 15 -0.57 -11.36 0.59
C LEU A 15 0.29 -12.13 -0.42
N ALA A 16 0.95 -11.40 -1.33
CA ALA A 16 1.86 -11.96 -2.33
C ALA A 16 2.89 -10.91 -2.77
N ARG A 17 4.03 -11.39 -3.28
CA ARG A 17 5.14 -10.59 -3.80
C ARG A 17 5.68 -11.23 -5.08
N LEU A 18 6.19 -10.39 -5.99
CA LEU A 18 6.88 -10.79 -7.21
C LEU A 18 6.10 -11.85 -7.99
N GLU A 19 6.70 -13.02 -8.25
CA GLU A 19 6.11 -14.13 -9.00
C GLU A 19 4.80 -14.67 -8.41
N ASP A 20 4.54 -14.45 -7.12
CA ASP A 20 3.32 -14.92 -6.45
C ASP A 20 2.12 -13.98 -6.69
N VAL A 21 2.32 -12.81 -7.31
CA VAL A 21 1.26 -11.83 -7.53
C VAL A 21 0.36 -12.26 -8.70
N GLY A 22 -0.93 -12.43 -8.42
CA GLY A 22 -1.92 -12.77 -9.44
C GLY A 22 -2.07 -11.70 -10.53
N GLU A 23 -1.96 -12.12 -11.80
CA GLU A 23 -2.01 -11.24 -12.97
C GLU A 23 -3.35 -10.49 -13.15
N HIS A 24 -4.47 -11.15 -12.82
CA HIS A 24 -5.81 -10.68 -13.17
C HIS A 24 -6.53 -9.92 -12.05
N ARG A 25 -5.86 -9.70 -10.90
CA ARG A 25 -6.45 -8.99 -9.77
C ARG A 25 -6.65 -7.51 -10.11
N PRO A 26 -7.83 -6.91 -9.85
CA PRO A 26 -8.05 -5.48 -10.01
C PRO A 26 -7.09 -4.64 -9.14
N THR A 27 -6.70 -3.45 -9.62
CA THR A 27 -5.93 -2.50 -8.80
C THR A 27 -6.67 -2.17 -7.50
N PHE A 28 -5.96 -2.31 -6.39
CA PHE A 28 -6.47 -2.19 -5.03
C PHE A 28 -5.57 -1.33 -4.13
N THR A 29 -6.10 -0.90 -2.99
CA THR A 29 -5.33 -0.19 -1.95
C THR A 29 -4.18 -1.05 -1.44
N GLY A 30 -2.97 -0.49 -1.40
CA GLY A 30 -1.77 -1.22 -0.97
C GLY A 30 -1.07 -1.99 -2.08
N ASP A 31 -1.63 -2.08 -3.28
CA ASP A 31 -0.91 -2.64 -4.43
C ASP A 31 0.35 -1.82 -4.72
N ILE A 32 1.43 -2.51 -5.03
CA ILE A 32 2.73 -1.90 -5.35
C ILE A 32 3.08 -2.24 -6.79
N TYR A 33 3.33 -1.21 -7.59
CA TYR A 33 3.71 -1.33 -8.99
C TYR A 33 5.12 -0.84 -9.23
N ARG A 34 5.82 -1.51 -10.15
CA ARG A 34 7.03 -1.02 -10.80
C ARG A 34 6.63 -0.42 -12.15
N LEU A 35 6.83 0.89 -12.28
CA LEU A 35 6.52 1.66 -13.48
C LEU A 35 7.54 1.37 -14.59
N GLY A 36 7.19 1.70 -15.83
CA GLY A 36 8.06 1.47 -17.00
C GLY A 36 9.39 2.24 -16.97
N ASP A 37 9.51 3.26 -16.12
CA ASP A 37 10.75 4.00 -15.86
C ASP A 37 11.57 3.45 -14.67
N GLY A 38 11.14 2.34 -14.09
CA GLY A 38 11.77 1.66 -12.95
C GLY A 38 11.39 2.21 -11.58
N ARG A 39 10.66 3.33 -11.49
CA ARG A 39 10.14 3.83 -10.20
C ARG A 39 9.10 2.86 -9.65
N MET A 40 8.99 2.82 -8.33
CA MET A 40 7.96 2.03 -7.66
C MET A 40 6.98 2.94 -6.95
N VAL A 41 5.71 2.55 -6.96
CA VAL A 41 4.62 3.33 -6.37
C VAL A 41 3.61 2.41 -5.68
N MET A 42 3.00 2.90 -4.62
CA MET A 42 1.94 2.23 -3.86
C MET A 42 0.62 2.97 -4.03
N ILE A 43 -0.45 2.22 -4.26
CA ILE A 43 -1.82 2.74 -4.30
C ILE A 43 -2.30 3.03 -2.86
N LEU A 44 -2.78 4.26 -2.62
CA LEU A 44 -3.17 4.69 -1.27
C LEU A 44 -4.68 4.73 -1.02
N GLN A 45 -5.46 4.99 -2.06
CA GLN A 45 -6.87 5.32 -1.92
C GLN A 45 -7.72 4.05 -1.90
N HIS A 46 -8.85 4.11 -1.20
CA HIS A 46 -9.88 3.07 -1.22
C HIS A 46 -10.36 2.78 -2.66
N PRO A 47 -10.71 1.53 -3.06
CA PRO A 47 -11.11 1.20 -4.43
C PRO A 47 -12.26 2.05 -4.98
N CYS A 48 -13.27 2.35 -4.17
CA CYS A 48 -14.37 3.25 -4.58
C CYS A 48 -13.91 4.67 -4.91
N ALA A 49 -12.80 5.13 -4.33
CA ALA A 49 -12.21 6.44 -4.62
C ALA A 49 -11.21 6.40 -5.79
N LEU A 50 -10.77 5.21 -6.21
CA LEU A 50 -9.93 5.02 -7.38
C LEU A 50 -10.74 4.97 -8.68
N ARG A 51 -12.06 4.72 -8.61
CA ARG A 51 -12.87 4.33 -9.76
C ARG A 51 -14.11 5.19 -10.00
N HIS A 52 -14.50 5.26 -11.26
CA HIS A 52 -15.83 5.67 -11.71
C HIS A 52 -16.52 4.49 -12.38
N GLY A 53 -17.30 3.72 -11.62
CA GLY A 53 -17.81 2.42 -12.08
C GLY A 53 -16.67 1.40 -12.17
N VAL A 54 -16.48 0.79 -13.34
CA VAL A 54 -15.42 -0.19 -13.58
C VAL A 54 -14.06 0.45 -13.86
N ASP A 55 -14.06 1.69 -14.35
CA ASP A 55 -12.87 2.38 -14.83
C ASP A 55 -12.13 3.09 -13.71
N LEU A 56 -10.79 3.08 -13.74
CA LEU A 56 -9.98 3.91 -12.86
C LEU A 56 -10.09 5.39 -13.25
N HIS A 57 -9.98 6.29 -12.28
CA HIS A 57 -9.79 7.70 -12.58
C HIS A 57 -8.53 7.91 -13.43
N PRO A 58 -8.51 8.89 -14.35
CA PRO A 58 -7.38 9.09 -15.27
C PRO A 58 -6.06 9.36 -14.54
N ARG A 59 -6.12 10.00 -13.38
CA ARG A 59 -4.95 10.26 -12.52
C ARG A 59 -5.17 9.70 -11.13
N LEU A 60 -4.20 8.96 -10.63
CA LEU A 60 -4.25 8.30 -9.33
C LEU A 60 -3.19 8.88 -8.40
N LEU A 61 -3.58 9.15 -7.15
CA LEU A 61 -2.65 9.57 -6.10
C LEU A 61 -1.93 8.35 -5.54
N VAL A 62 -0.60 8.38 -5.57
CA VAL A 62 0.25 7.26 -5.15
C VAL A 62 1.37 7.73 -4.23
N ALA A 63 1.84 6.83 -3.37
CA ALA A 63 3.06 7.04 -2.60
C ALA A 63 4.26 6.42 -3.33
N PRO A 64 5.35 7.16 -3.57
CA PRO A 64 6.58 6.58 -4.10
C PRO A 64 7.18 5.57 -3.13
N VAL A 65 7.66 4.45 -3.65
CA VAL A 65 8.33 3.41 -2.89
C VAL A 65 9.83 3.45 -3.16
N ARG A 66 10.62 3.56 -2.09
CA ARG A 66 12.09 3.70 -2.18
C ARG A 66 12.80 2.74 -1.22
N PRO A 67 14.03 2.31 -1.52
CA PRO A 67 14.86 1.55 -0.58
C PRO A 67 15.01 2.29 0.74
N ASP A 68 14.85 1.59 1.86
CA ASP A 68 15.01 2.17 3.19
C ASP A 68 15.41 1.10 4.22
N SER A 69 16.64 1.22 4.73
CA SER A 69 17.25 0.23 5.63
C SER A 69 16.83 0.34 7.09
N LEU A 70 15.94 1.27 7.45
CA LEU A 70 15.64 1.62 8.85
C LEU A 70 14.25 1.18 9.33
N ARG A 71 13.39 0.63 8.46
CA ARG A 71 11.94 0.54 8.70
C ARG A 71 11.39 -0.83 9.08
N SER A 72 12.21 -1.87 9.22
CA SER A 72 11.74 -3.17 9.76
C SER A 72 11.20 -3.08 11.20
N ASN A 73 11.66 -2.10 11.99
CA ASN A 73 11.05 -1.79 13.29
C ASN A 73 9.90 -0.79 13.15
N TRP A 74 8.70 -1.33 12.94
CA TRP A 74 7.47 -0.57 12.75
C TRP A 74 7.13 0.41 13.88
N ALA A 75 7.41 0.04 15.13
CA ALA A 75 7.14 0.88 16.30
C ALA A 75 8.00 2.16 16.32
N ARG A 76 9.16 2.12 15.67
CA ARG A 76 10.09 3.26 15.53
C ARG A 76 10.01 3.94 14.16
N ALA A 77 9.27 3.36 13.21
CA ALA A 77 9.18 3.87 11.86
C ALA A 77 8.44 5.22 11.82
N PRO A 78 8.97 6.24 11.11
CA PRO A 78 8.31 7.53 10.99
C PRO A 78 6.87 7.42 10.49
N PHE A 79 5.97 8.23 11.05
CA PHE A 79 4.56 8.20 10.64
C PHE A 79 4.33 8.66 9.19
N GLY A 80 5.27 9.41 8.60
CA GLY A 80 5.19 9.84 7.21
C GLY A 80 5.50 8.74 6.19
N THR A 81 5.54 7.48 6.62
CA THR A 81 6.00 6.38 5.78
C THR A 81 5.29 5.08 6.13
N MET A 82 5.14 4.22 5.13
CA MET A 82 4.75 2.81 5.27
C MET A 82 5.99 1.94 5.15
N PRO A 83 6.42 1.21 6.19
CA PRO A 83 7.46 0.20 6.05
C PRO A 83 7.07 -0.93 5.09
N LEU A 84 8.02 -1.35 4.27
CA LEU A 84 7.88 -2.45 3.32
C LEU A 84 9.09 -3.37 3.43
N PRO A 85 9.15 -4.21 4.47
CA PRO A 85 10.29 -5.08 4.72
C PRO A 85 10.47 -6.08 3.57
N LYS A 86 11.72 -6.33 3.17
CA LYS A 86 12.10 -7.33 2.17
C LYS A 86 11.19 -7.35 0.93
N LEU A 87 10.89 -6.18 0.37
CA LEU A 87 9.97 -6.07 -0.76
C LEU A 87 10.54 -6.71 -2.03
N ILE A 88 11.82 -6.47 -2.33
CA ILE A 88 12.53 -7.00 -3.51
C ILE A 88 13.88 -7.54 -3.04
N ASP A 89 14.23 -8.77 -3.44
CA ASP A 89 15.54 -9.40 -3.19
C ASP A 89 16.00 -9.30 -1.72
N GLY A 90 15.06 -9.40 -0.79
CA GLY A 90 15.32 -9.29 0.65
C GLY A 90 15.66 -7.87 1.14
N GLN A 91 15.54 -6.84 0.29
CA GLN A 91 15.82 -5.44 0.65
C GLN A 91 14.58 -4.72 1.18
N ASP A 92 14.78 -3.98 2.27
CA ASP A 92 13.75 -3.16 2.87
C ASP A 92 13.47 -1.90 2.05
N HIS A 93 12.19 -1.56 1.96
CA HIS A 93 11.67 -0.40 1.25
C HIS A 93 10.66 0.32 2.12
N SER A 94 10.13 1.42 1.59
CA SER A 94 8.99 2.08 2.19
C SER A 94 8.26 3.01 1.24
N ALA A 95 6.96 3.15 1.45
CA ALA A 95 6.14 4.13 0.77
C ALA A 95 6.26 5.49 1.49
N ASP A 96 6.47 6.56 0.73
CA ASP A 96 6.65 7.93 1.21
C ASP A 96 5.32 8.70 1.15
N PHE A 97 4.80 9.08 2.31
CA PHE A 97 3.54 9.83 2.41
C PHE A 97 3.73 11.34 2.29
N ILE A 98 4.97 11.83 2.32
CA ILE A 98 5.30 13.26 2.25
C ILE A 98 5.40 13.69 0.78
N ASN A 99 6.05 12.88 -0.05
CA ASN A 99 6.32 13.20 -1.45
C ASN A 99 5.35 12.47 -2.39
N LEU A 100 4.05 12.67 -2.22
CA LEU A 100 3.03 12.02 -3.04
C LEU A 100 3.12 12.41 -4.51
N GLU A 101 2.75 11.48 -5.38
CA GLU A 101 2.80 11.65 -6.83
C GLU A 101 1.43 11.37 -7.47
N LEU A 102 1.21 11.91 -8.67
CA LEU A 102 0.10 11.54 -9.54
C LEU A 102 0.63 10.73 -10.71
N ILE A 103 0.02 9.59 -10.99
CA ILE A 103 0.31 8.77 -12.18
C ILE A 103 -0.90 8.67 -13.09
N ASP A 104 -0.67 8.45 -14.38
CA ASP A 104 -1.72 8.20 -15.35
C ASP A 104 -2.17 6.74 -15.26
N SER A 105 -3.44 6.51 -14.93
CA SER A 105 -3.97 5.14 -14.75
C SER A 105 -3.85 4.23 -15.98
N PRO A 106 -3.88 4.71 -17.24
CA PRO A 106 -3.64 3.85 -18.40
C PRO A 106 -2.26 3.20 -18.44
N THR A 107 -1.31 3.65 -17.61
CA THR A 107 0.03 3.03 -17.51
C THR A 107 0.02 1.76 -16.65
N LEU A 108 -0.89 1.64 -15.68
CA LEU A 108 -0.90 0.54 -14.72
C LEU A 108 -1.07 -0.86 -15.34
N PRO A 109 -1.92 -1.09 -16.36
CA PRO A 109 -2.06 -2.40 -16.98
C PRO A 109 -0.78 -2.92 -17.65
N THR A 110 0.15 -2.02 -18.01
CA THR A 110 1.44 -2.40 -18.60
C THR A 110 2.58 -2.46 -17.57
N CYS A 111 2.31 -2.07 -16.32
CA CYS A 111 3.30 -2.07 -15.25
C CYS A 111 3.26 -3.41 -14.51
N GLU A 112 4.42 -3.81 -14.00
CA GLU A 112 4.54 -5.00 -13.17
C GLU A 112 3.97 -4.70 -11.78
N ARG A 113 2.97 -5.46 -11.34
CA ARG A 113 2.53 -5.44 -9.94
C ARG A 113 3.46 -6.35 -9.13
N ILE A 114 4.29 -5.76 -8.29
CA ILE A 114 5.36 -6.45 -7.58
C ILE A 114 4.97 -6.90 -6.16
N ALA A 115 3.89 -6.37 -5.60
CA ALA A 115 3.34 -6.86 -4.34
C ALA A 115 1.87 -6.45 -4.17
N VAL A 116 1.17 -7.23 -3.37
CA VAL A 116 -0.18 -6.94 -2.86
C VAL A 116 -0.16 -7.08 -1.34
N LEU A 117 -0.74 -6.13 -0.63
CA LEU A 117 -0.86 -6.24 0.83
C LEU A 117 -1.95 -7.25 1.20
N SER A 118 -1.75 -7.94 2.32
CA SER A 118 -2.81 -8.70 2.99
C SER A 118 -3.86 -7.77 3.56
N GLN A 119 -5.03 -8.31 3.91
CA GLN A 119 -6.09 -7.53 4.55
C GLN A 119 -5.59 -6.80 5.81
N SER A 120 -4.77 -7.46 6.63
CA SER A 120 -4.12 -6.82 7.79
C SER A 120 -3.13 -5.74 7.37
N GLY A 121 -2.35 -5.98 6.31
CA GLY A 121 -1.45 -4.98 5.71
C GLY A 121 -2.18 -3.73 5.22
N VAL A 122 -3.34 -3.89 4.56
CA VAL A 122 -4.19 -2.78 4.12
C VAL A 122 -4.71 -1.98 5.32
N ASN A 123 -5.15 -2.65 6.38
CA ASN A 123 -5.62 -1.96 7.59
C ASN A 123 -4.49 -1.17 8.27
N LEU A 124 -3.27 -1.73 8.33
CA LEU A 124 -2.09 -1.03 8.83
C LEU A 124 -1.71 0.17 7.96
N LEU A 125 -1.75 0.03 6.64
CA LEU A 125 -1.56 1.14 5.69
C LEU A 125 -2.56 2.27 5.96
N MET A 126 -3.85 1.93 6.08
CA MET A 126 -4.91 2.92 6.30
C MET A 126 -4.76 3.64 7.65
N GLN A 127 -4.44 2.91 8.72
CA GLN A 127 -4.18 3.52 10.02
C GLN A 127 -3.01 4.51 9.94
N ARG A 128 -1.89 4.10 9.33
CA ARG A 128 -0.71 4.97 9.19
C ARG A 128 -0.99 6.18 8.32
N TRP A 129 -1.69 5.99 7.20
CA TRP A 129 -2.06 7.06 6.28
C TRP A 129 -2.98 8.09 6.95
N VAL A 130 -4.06 7.64 7.62
CA VAL A 130 -4.97 8.53 8.35
C VAL A 130 -4.23 9.25 9.49
N TYR A 131 -3.41 8.54 10.26
CA TYR A 131 -2.65 9.15 11.33
C TYR A 131 -1.62 10.16 10.81
N HIS A 132 -0.96 9.88 9.68
CA HIS A 132 -0.08 10.83 9.02
C HIS A 132 -0.81 12.14 8.70
N SER A 133 -2.01 12.04 8.11
CA SER A 133 -2.79 13.20 7.68
C SER A 133 -3.48 13.95 8.84
N THR A 134 -3.84 13.26 9.93
CA THR A 134 -4.75 13.82 10.95
C THR A 134 -4.24 13.79 12.38
N ARG A 135 -3.18 13.00 12.66
CA ARG A 135 -2.74 12.64 14.02
C ARG A 135 -3.82 11.95 14.87
N HIS A 136 -4.88 11.48 14.24
CA HIS A 136 -5.90 10.66 14.87
C HIS A 136 -5.66 9.19 14.53
N ALA A 137 -5.50 8.36 15.55
CA ALA A 137 -5.30 6.93 15.38
C ALA A 137 -6.64 6.21 15.51
N VAL A 138 -7.07 5.58 14.43
CA VAL A 138 -8.25 4.70 14.40
C VAL A 138 -7.76 3.25 14.49
N PRO A 139 -8.34 2.40 15.34
CA PRO A 139 -7.93 1.00 15.44
C PRO A 139 -8.00 0.25 14.09
N THR A 140 -7.05 -0.64 13.83
CA THR A 140 -6.94 -1.34 12.53
C THR A 140 -8.20 -2.14 12.19
N HIS A 141 -8.82 -2.77 13.20
CA HIS A 141 -10.04 -3.57 13.00
C HIS A 141 -11.20 -2.75 12.43
N THR A 142 -11.31 -1.46 12.74
CA THR A 142 -12.36 -0.56 12.24
C THR A 142 -12.26 -0.34 10.72
N TYR A 143 -11.06 -0.43 10.13
CA TYR A 143 -10.90 -0.30 8.69
C TYR A 143 -11.41 -1.53 7.93
N SER A 144 -11.38 -2.71 8.55
CA SER A 144 -11.85 -3.96 7.94
C SER A 144 -13.29 -3.84 7.45
N ASP A 145 -14.15 -3.16 8.22
CA ASP A 145 -15.57 -2.96 7.88
C ASP A 145 -15.76 -2.27 6.52
N SER A 146 -14.76 -1.48 6.09
CA SER A 146 -14.80 -0.75 4.82
C SER A 146 -13.96 -1.41 3.73
N THR A 147 -12.95 -2.22 4.07
CA THR A 147 -11.99 -2.75 3.10
C THR A 147 -12.21 -4.23 2.76
N ILE A 148 -12.86 -5.03 3.63
CA ILE A 148 -12.96 -6.48 3.44
C ILE A 148 -13.80 -6.88 2.22
N GLY A 149 -14.95 -6.25 2.00
CA GLY A 149 -15.80 -6.55 0.84
C GLY A 149 -15.06 -6.30 -0.47
N PRO A 150 -14.51 -5.09 -0.69
CA PRO A 150 -13.68 -4.81 -1.86
C PRO A 150 -12.43 -5.69 -1.96
N PHE A 151 -11.84 -6.11 -0.85
CA PHE A 151 -10.67 -6.99 -0.83
C PHE A 151 -11.01 -8.39 -1.35
N ASP A 152 -12.10 -8.98 -0.84
CA ASP A 152 -12.63 -10.28 -1.28
C ASP A 152 -13.09 -10.25 -2.75
N GLU A 153 -13.54 -9.10 -3.26
CA GLU A 153 -13.89 -8.93 -4.69
C GLU A 153 -12.65 -8.88 -5.61
N ALA A 154 -11.47 -8.57 -5.05
CA ALA A 154 -10.24 -8.43 -5.82
C ALA A 154 -9.43 -9.73 -5.90
N ASP A 155 -9.58 -10.64 -4.94
CA ASP A 155 -8.94 -11.96 -4.89
C ASP A 155 -9.73 -13.03 -5.67
#